data_AF-A0A8I7B310-F1
#
_entry.id   AF-A0A8I7B310-F1
#
_cell.length_a   1.000
_cell.length_b   1.000
_cell.length_c   1.000
_cell.angle_alpha   90.00
_cell.angle_beta   90.00
_cell.angle_gamma   90.00
#
_symmetry.space_group_name_H-M   'P 1'
#
loop_
_entity.id
_entity.type
_entity.pdbx_description
1 polymer ?
#
loop_
_entity_poly.entity_id
_entity_poly.type
_entity_poly.pdbx_seq_one_letter_code
_entity_poly.pdbx_strand_id
1 'polypeptide(L)'
;MKDRMKFCLSMLDETTIETGRPKFNTMHNIVHIDEKWFYMTKNRNYYLLDEEEEPTRTIQSGASIGKVMFLTVVVQPKWDSEGNVTFSGKIGILPFVKEVPAQRKSDNRPRGTMETKSMKVNRKVMREFMIDNLLSAIQSAWPENDVGKTIFIQQDNAKPHILPNDPKNLAAVESIVLDIRLIQQPANSLDLNGLDLGFFSSLQSLTDCVSPRTFQDLIQGVLEEFENYEVYKLNRVFLSLQACMIENLNHAGGNGYKIPHVNKERLESLGVLPLRLACPQEVYANAIHNLQLMEC
;
A
#
# COMPACT_ATOMS: atom_id res chain seq x y z
N MET A 1 1.24 -9.08 -20.05
CA MET A 1 0.85 -7.85 -20.79
C MET A 1 -0.66 -7.78 -20.93
N LYS A 2 -1.30 -8.76 -21.60
CA LYS A 2 -2.78 -8.87 -21.70
C LYS A 2 -3.52 -8.69 -20.36
N ASP A 3 -3.12 -9.43 -19.32
CA ASP A 3 -3.78 -9.34 -18.00
C ASP A 3 -3.64 -7.96 -17.36
N ARG A 4 -2.52 -7.27 -17.60
CA ARG A 4 -2.29 -5.89 -17.13
C ARG A 4 -3.25 -4.91 -17.81
N MET A 5 -3.44 -5.06 -19.12
CA MET A 5 -4.42 -4.25 -19.85
C MET A 5 -5.84 -4.51 -19.38
N LYS A 6 -6.24 -5.79 -19.25
CA LYS A 6 -7.58 -6.17 -18.76
C LYS A 6 -7.85 -5.59 -17.37
N PHE A 7 -6.85 -5.66 -16.49
CA PHE A 7 -6.94 -5.08 -15.16
C PHE A 7 -7.10 -3.56 -15.21
N CYS A 8 -6.28 -2.84 -15.98
CA CYS A 8 -6.38 -1.37 -16.08
C CYS A 8 -7.72 -0.93 -16.70
N LEU A 9 -8.25 -1.67 -17.68
CA LEU A 9 -9.57 -1.40 -18.26
C LEU A 9 -10.71 -1.68 -17.27
N SER A 10 -10.61 -2.73 -16.44
CA SER A 10 -11.62 -3.00 -15.40
C SER A 10 -11.70 -1.91 -14.32
N MET A 11 -10.69 -1.05 -14.24
CA MET A 11 -10.67 0.10 -13.33
C MET A 11 -11.36 1.33 -13.93
N LEU A 12 -11.83 1.28 -15.18
CA LEU A 12 -12.62 2.35 -15.80
C LEU A 12 -14.10 2.25 -15.40
N ASP A 13 -14.75 3.40 -15.34
CA ASP A 13 -16.18 3.55 -15.06
C ASP A 13 -16.97 3.37 -16.36
N GLU A 14 -17.68 2.23 -16.47
CA GLU A 14 -18.45 1.84 -17.67
C GLU A 14 -19.41 2.95 -18.13
N THR A 15 -20.06 3.66 -17.20
CA THR A 15 -21.00 4.75 -17.53
C THR A 15 -20.32 5.90 -18.28
N THR A 16 -19.04 6.14 -18.00
CA THR A 16 -18.27 7.21 -18.63
C THR A 16 -17.72 6.81 -19.99
N ILE A 17 -17.48 5.50 -20.19
CA ILE A 17 -17.06 4.95 -21.48
C ILE A 17 -18.15 5.18 -22.53
N GLU A 18 -19.41 4.93 -22.17
CA GLU A 18 -20.57 5.12 -23.06
C GLU A 18 -20.72 6.58 -23.51
N THR A 19 -20.31 7.54 -22.68
CA THR A 19 -20.33 8.97 -23.01
C THR A 19 -19.15 9.46 -23.85
N GLY A 20 -18.22 8.57 -24.22
CA GLY A 20 -17.03 8.89 -25.02
C GLY A 20 -15.95 9.67 -24.26
N ARG A 21 -16.02 9.71 -22.92
CA ARG A 21 -15.00 10.32 -22.05
C ARG A 21 -14.67 9.38 -20.89
N PRO A 22 -13.93 8.28 -21.14
CA PRO A 22 -13.61 7.27 -20.14
C PRO A 22 -12.90 7.89 -18.93
N LYS A 23 -13.38 7.58 -17.73
CA LYS A 23 -12.74 7.95 -16.46
C LYS A 23 -12.52 6.71 -15.62
N PHE A 24 -11.52 6.73 -14.76
CA PHE A 24 -11.35 5.67 -13.77
C PHE A 24 -12.50 5.66 -12.76
N ASN A 25 -12.79 4.51 -12.16
CA ASN A 25 -13.56 4.50 -10.92
C ASN A 25 -12.82 5.33 -9.86
N THR A 26 -13.53 5.84 -8.85
CA THR A 26 -12.88 6.59 -7.78
C THR A 26 -11.98 5.73 -6.90
N MET A 27 -11.99 4.40 -7.06
CA MET A 27 -11.20 3.44 -6.26
C MET A 27 -11.41 3.54 -4.74
N HIS A 28 -12.44 4.27 -4.31
CA HIS A 28 -12.83 4.50 -2.91
C HIS A 28 -13.28 3.24 -2.17
N ASN A 29 -13.52 2.14 -2.90
CA ASN A 29 -13.88 0.83 -2.38
C ASN A 29 -12.77 -0.21 -2.60
N ILE A 30 -11.57 0.20 -3.03
CA ILE A 30 -10.43 -0.69 -3.23
C ILE A 30 -9.39 -0.43 -2.14
N VAL A 31 -9.24 -1.39 -1.25
CA VAL A 31 -8.22 -1.43 -0.18
C VAL A 31 -6.95 -2.06 -0.75
N HIS A 32 -5.88 -1.28 -0.78
CA HIS A 32 -4.55 -1.78 -1.13
C HIS A 32 -3.87 -2.36 0.10
N ILE A 33 -3.41 -3.60 0.00
CA ILE A 33 -2.56 -4.24 1.00
C ILE A 33 -1.25 -4.72 0.39
N ASP A 34 -0.18 -4.65 1.19
CA ASP A 34 1.13 -5.20 0.87
C ASP A 34 2.04 -5.20 2.11
N GLU A 35 3.14 -5.95 2.03
CA GLU A 35 4.14 -6.04 3.09
C GLU A 35 5.43 -5.27 2.79
N LYS A 36 5.99 -4.64 3.82
CA LYS A 36 7.31 -4.01 3.72
C LYS A 36 8.20 -4.23 4.92
N TRP A 37 9.49 -4.46 4.65
CA TRP A 37 10.55 -4.43 5.66
C TRP A 37 10.99 -3.01 5.96
N PHE A 38 10.96 -2.64 7.23
CA PHE A 38 11.61 -1.45 7.77
C PHE A 38 12.84 -1.87 8.59
N TYR A 39 13.88 -1.06 8.54
CA TYR A 39 15.21 -1.40 9.05
C TYR A 39 15.62 -0.40 10.11
N MET A 40 16.25 -0.87 11.20
CA MET A 40 16.75 0.01 12.25
C MET A 40 17.90 0.91 11.78
N THR A 41 18.70 0.45 10.82
CA THR A 41 19.86 1.17 10.29
C THR A 41 19.98 0.88 8.79
N LYS A 42 20.34 1.90 8.01
CA LYS A 42 20.76 1.77 6.61
C LYS A 42 22.12 2.42 6.42
N ASN A 43 22.86 1.92 5.45
CA ASN A 43 24.08 2.59 5.03
C ASN A 43 23.72 3.91 4.33
N ARG A 44 24.15 5.04 4.89
CA ARG A 44 23.80 6.39 4.44
C ARG A 44 24.95 7.36 4.67
N ASN A 45 25.02 8.36 3.80
CA ASN A 45 25.88 9.51 4.00
C ASN A 45 25.12 10.53 4.87
N TYR A 46 25.75 10.98 5.95
CA TYR A 46 25.27 12.06 6.79
C TYR A 46 26.06 13.32 6.44
N TYR A 47 25.37 14.44 6.31
CA TYR A 47 26.00 15.75 6.30
C TYR A 47 25.96 16.25 7.74
N LEU A 48 27.12 16.43 8.34
CA LEU A 48 27.28 16.85 9.73
C LEU A 48 27.76 18.29 9.77
N LEU A 49 27.32 19.05 10.77
CA LEU A 49 27.93 20.34 11.08
C LEU A 49 29.30 20.13 11.75
N ASP A 50 30.18 21.15 11.71
CA ASP A 50 31.54 21.05 12.25
C ASP A 50 31.60 20.65 13.75
N GLU A 51 30.52 20.89 14.49
CA GLU A 51 30.40 20.58 15.92
C GLU A 51 29.64 19.26 16.21
N GLU A 52 29.10 18.60 15.20
CA GLU A 52 28.35 17.36 15.37
C GLU A 52 29.26 16.13 15.36
N GLU A 53 29.10 15.26 16.37
CA GLU A 53 29.81 13.99 16.40
C GLU A 53 29.35 13.05 15.28
N GLU A 54 30.31 12.36 14.66
CA GLU A 54 30.00 11.35 13.65
C GLU A 54 29.10 10.25 14.25
N PRO A 55 27.89 10.02 13.70
CA PRO A 55 26.99 9.01 14.21
C PRO A 55 27.56 7.62 13.89
N THR A 56 28.29 7.05 14.85
CA THR A 56 28.86 5.71 14.72
C THR A 56 27.89 4.64 15.20
N ARG A 57 27.51 3.72 14.31
CA ARG A 57 26.77 2.49 14.65
C ARG A 57 27.61 1.28 14.27
N THR A 58 28.17 0.60 15.26
CA THR A 58 28.93 -0.64 15.04
C THR A 58 27.97 -1.83 14.95
N ILE A 59 27.95 -2.49 13.78
CA ILE A 59 27.17 -3.70 13.54
C ILE A 59 28.11 -4.75 12.99
N GLN A 60 28.07 -5.96 13.56
CA GLN A 60 28.97 -7.05 13.17
C GLN A 60 28.71 -7.56 11.74
N SER A 61 27.47 -7.48 11.24
CA SER A 61 27.12 -7.82 9.85
C SER A 61 25.82 -7.14 9.41
N GLY A 62 25.65 -6.89 8.10
CA GLY A 62 24.38 -6.38 7.56
C GLY A 62 23.18 -7.30 7.82
N ALA A 63 23.41 -8.60 8.04
CA ALA A 63 22.38 -9.57 8.42
C ALA A 63 21.91 -9.41 9.88
N SER A 64 22.70 -8.73 10.71
CA SER A 64 22.40 -8.43 12.11
C SER A 64 21.60 -7.13 12.29
N ILE A 65 21.31 -6.41 11.20
CA ILE A 65 20.46 -5.21 11.26
C ILE A 65 19.05 -5.63 11.66
N GLY A 66 18.56 -5.10 12.79
CA GLY A 66 17.18 -5.30 13.22
C GLY A 66 16.22 -4.79 12.15
N LYS A 67 15.26 -5.63 11.77
CA LYS A 67 14.24 -5.29 10.77
C LYS A 67 12.89 -5.90 11.15
N VAL A 68 11.82 -5.18 10.85
CA VAL A 68 10.44 -5.58 11.11
C VAL A 68 9.69 -5.53 9.78
N MET A 69 8.90 -6.56 9.49
CA MET A 69 7.97 -6.53 8.37
C MET A 69 6.62 -5.99 8.86
N PHE A 70 5.97 -5.15 8.08
CA PHE A 70 4.62 -4.65 8.36
C PHE A 70 3.69 -4.96 7.21
N LEU A 71 2.45 -5.37 7.52
CA LEU A 71 1.32 -5.35 6.59
C LEU A 71 0.70 -3.96 6.63
N THR A 72 0.63 -3.29 5.49
CA THR A 72 0.07 -1.93 5.39
C THR A 72 -1.23 -1.96 4.63
N VAL A 73 -2.19 -1.14 5.05
CA VAL A 73 -3.57 -1.14 4.57
C VAL A 73 -4.00 0.30 4.32
N VAL A 74 -4.21 0.65 3.04
CA VAL A 74 -4.61 2.00 2.63
C VAL A 74 -5.68 1.97 1.55
N VAL A 75 -6.48 3.03 1.48
CA VAL A 75 -7.50 3.30 0.46
C VAL A 75 -7.32 4.74 -0.01
N GLN A 76 -7.85 5.08 -1.19
CA GLN A 76 -7.90 6.47 -1.61
C GLN A 76 -8.72 7.30 -0.59
N PRO A 77 -8.17 8.40 -0.05
CA PRO A 77 -8.89 9.22 0.92
C PRO A 77 -10.13 9.89 0.30
N LYS A 78 -11.01 10.42 1.15
CA LYS A 78 -12.25 11.10 0.74
C LYS A 78 -12.34 12.49 1.37
N TRP A 79 -12.98 13.39 0.64
CA TRP A 79 -13.26 14.75 1.07
C TRP A 79 -14.74 15.06 0.89
N ASP A 80 -15.25 16.00 1.68
CA ASP A 80 -16.55 16.61 1.44
C ASP A 80 -16.48 17.69 0.34
N SER A 81 -17.61 18.36 0.07
CA SER A 81 -17.69 19.46 -0.89
C SER A 81 -16.95 20.72 -0.47
N GLU A 82 -16.61 20.87 0.81
CA GLU A 82 -15.89 22.01 1.36
C GLU A 82 -14.37 21.78 1.37
N GLY A 83 -13.93 20.56 1.05
CA GLY A 83 -12.52 20.17 1.01
C GLY A 83 -11.98 19.61 2.32
N ASN A 84 -12.85 19.33 3.30
CA ASN A 84 -12.46 18.68 4.55
C ASN A 84 -12.32 17.17 4.35
N VAL A 85 -11.34 16.56 5.01
CA VAL A 85 -11.14 15.11 4.97
C VAL A 85 -12.26 14.40 5.72
N THR A 86 -13.06 13.60 5.02
CA THR A 86 -14.12 12.76 5.61
C THR A 86 -13.64 11.34 5.87
N PHE A 87 -12.64 10.88 5.12
CA PHE A 87 -12.00 9.59 5.34
C PHE A 87 -10.51 9.71 4.97
N SER A 88 -9.62 9.44 5.91
CA SER A 88 -8.18 9.59 5.71
C SER A 88 -7.59 8.58 4.72
N GLY A 89 -8.29 7.46 4.48
CA GLY A 89 -7.79 6.35 3.68
C GLY A 89 -6.73 5.49 4.39
N LYS A 90 -6.27 5.88 5.58
CA LYS A 90 -5.31 5.11 6.38
C LYS A 90 -6.09 4.15 7.28
N ILE A 91 -6.02 2.85 7.00
CA ILE A 91 -6.76 1.83 7.77
C ILE A 91 -5.86 1.20 8.83
N GLY A 92 -4.61 0.87 8.48
CA GLY A 92 -3.67 0.34 9.47
C GLY A 92 -2.31 -0.04 8.92
N ILE A 93 -1.35 -0.13 9.82
CA ILE A 93 -0.03 -0.70 9.58
C ILE A 93 0.31 -1.65 10.73
N LEU A 94 0.47 -2.93 10.41
CA LEU A 94 0.48 -4.02 11.38
C LEU A 94 1.84 -4.72 11.40
N PRO A 95 2.61 -4.66 12.50
CA PRO A 95 3.91 -5.32 12.58
C PRO A 95 3.77 -6.85 12.69
N PHE A 96 4.51 -7.60 11.87
CA PHE A 96 4.65 -9.05 12.00
C PHE A 96 5.66 -9.40 13.10
N VAL A 97 5.22 -9.34 14.34
CA VAL A 97 6.06 -9.56 15.53
C VAL A 97 5.47 -10.57 16.50
N LYS A 98 6.35 -11.23 17.24
CA LYS A 98 6.00 -12.11 18.36
C LYS A 98 6.88 -11.83 19.56
N GLU A 99 6.30 -11.96 20.74
CA GLU A 99 7.02 -11.92 22.00
C GLU A 99 7.63 -13.31 22.28
N VAL A 100 8.95 -13.38 22.50
CA VAL A 100 9.66 -14.64 22.76
C VAL A 100 10.62 -14.46 23.94
N PRO A 101 10.63 -15.36 24.93
CA PRO A 101 11.57 -15.25 26.04
C PRO A 101 13.02 -15.42 25.57
N ALA A 102 13.91 -14.57 26.11
CA ALA A 102 15.34 -14.59 25.86
C ALA A 102 15.94 -15.96 26.22
N GLN A 103 16.44 -16.68 25.22
CA GLN A 103 17.00 -18.02 25.44
C GLN A 103 18.39 -17.99 26.08
N ARG A 104 19.16 -16.92 25.85
CA ARG A 104 20.53 -16.72 26.35
C ARG A 104 20.59 -15.44 27.18
N LYS A 105 21.39 -15.46 28.24
CA LYS A 105 21.78 -14.25 28.98
C LYS A 105 22.72 -13.42 28.10
N SER A 106 22.55 -12.10 28.06
CA SER A 106 23.59 -11.17 27.60
C SER A 106 23.78 -10.07 28.64
N ASP A 107 24.83 -9.26 28.48
CA ASP A 107 25.15 -8.17 29.43
C ASP A 107 23.99 -7.19 29.58
N ASN A 108 23.16 -7.04 28.54
CA ASN A 108 22.01 -6.13 28.53
C ASN A 108 20.68 -6.81 28.88
N ARG A 109 20.61 -8.14 29.09
CA ARG A 109 19.36 -8.82 29.46
C ARG A 109 19.53 -10.19 30.13
N PRO A 110 18.84 -10.44 31.25
CA PRO A 110 18.78 -11.77 31.85
C PRO A 110 18.02 -12.76 30.95
N ARG A 111 18.31 -14.06 31.12
CA ARG A 111 17.58 -15.13 30.45
C ARG A 111 16.11 -15.10 30.89
N GLY A 112 15.18 -15.21 29.94
CA GLY A 112 13.74 -15.18 30.19
C GLY A 112 13.06 -13.84 29.97
N THR A 113 13.79 -12.73 29.77
CA THR A 113 13.18 -11.45 29.38
C THR A 113 12.43 -11.60 28.06
N MET A 114 11.19 -11.10 27.99
CA MET A 114 10.41 -11.14 26.75
C MET A 114 11.03 -10.22 25.70
N GLU A 115 11.30 -10.78 24.52
CA GLU A 115 11.88 -10.08 23.38
C GLU A 115 10.91 -10.12 22.21
N THR A 116 10.60 -8.95 21.69
CA THR A 116 9.89 -8.79 20.43
C THR A 116 10.80 -9.21 19.28
N LYS A 117 10.35 -10.18 18.46
CA LYS A 117 11.08 -10.67 17.29
C LYS A 117 10.20 -10.64 16.06
N SER A 118 10.81 -10.32 14.92
CA SER A 118 10.16 -10.44 13.63
C SER A 118 9.72 -11.88 13.37
N MET A 119 8.51 -12.02 12.83
CA MET A 119 7.96 -13.28 12.37
C MET A 119 8.31 -13.52 10.90
N LYS A 120 8.44 -14.79 10.52
CA LYS A 120 8.49 -15.19 9.12
C LYS A 120 7.06 -15.28 8.60
N VAL A 121 6.72 -14.44 7.63
CA VAL A 121 5.39 -14.45 7.02
C VAL A 121 5.27 -15.64 6.07
N ASN A 122 4.23 -16.44 6.30
CA ASN A 122 3.81 -17.54 5.46
C ASN A 122 2.29 -17.45 5.28
N ARG A 123 1.70 -18.29 4.43
CA ARG A 123 0.25 -18.23 4.16
C ARG A 123 -0.64 -18.41 5.37
N LYS A 124 -0.19 -19.19 6.37
CA LYS A 124 -0.94 -19.36 7.61
C LYS A 124 -0.95 -18.05 8.42
N VAL A 125 0.23 -17.46 8.64
CA VAL A 125 0.40 -16.20 9.36
C VAL A 125 -0.34 -15.07 8.64
N MET A 126 -0.24 -14.99 7.30
CA MET A 126 -0.97 -14.00 6.52
C MET A 126 -2.48 -14.14 6.73
N ARG A 127 -3.02 -15.36 6.63
CA ARG A 127 -4.45 -15.61 6.86
C ARG A 127 -4.89 -15.17 8.26
N GLU A 128 -4.13 -15.52 9.30
CA GLU A 128 -4.43 -15.12 10.68
C GLU A 128 -4.44 -13.59 10.80
N PHE A 129 -3.46 -12.90 10.21
CA PHE A 129 -3.45 -11.42 10.19
C PHE A 129 -4.65 -10.82 9.43
N MET A 130 -5.02 -11.40 8.29
CA MET A 130 -6.18 -10.98 7.52
C MET A 130 -7.48 -11.10 8.34
N ILE A 131 -7.70 -12.27 8.94
CA ILE A 131 -8.94 -12.57 9.68
C ILE A 131 -8.99 -11.80 11.01
N ASP A 132 -7.92 -11.87 11.80
CA ASP A 132 -7.94 -11.41 13.19
C ASP A 132 -7.75 -9.88 13.30
N ASN A 133 -7.10 -9.26 12.30
CA ASN A 133 -6.71 -7.85 12.37
C ASN A 133 -7.27 -7.03 11.21
N LEU A 134 -7.00 -7.42 9.96
CA LEU A 134 -7.37 -6.60 8.80
C LEU A 134 -8.88 -6.42 8.67
N LEU A 135 -9.64 -7.52 8.74
CA LEU A 135 -11.08 -7.48 8.55
C LEU A 135 -11.78 -6.61 9.61
N SER A 136 -11.34 -6.74 10.87
CA SER A 136 -11.80 -5.89 11.98
C SER A 136 -11.42 -4.42 11.79
N ALA A 137 -10.18 -4.14 11.36
CA ALA A 137 -9.71 -2.78 11.08
C ALA A 137 -10.52 -2.12 9.96
N ILE A 138 -10.82 -2.85 8.87
CA ILE A 138 -11.69 -2.36 7.79
C ILE A 138 -13.08 -2.07 8.36
N GLN A 139 -13.69 -2.99 9.10
CA GLN A 139 -15.03 -2.80 9.65
C GLN A 139 -15.14 -1.58 10.57
N SER A 140 -14.13 -1.36 11.41
CA SER A 140 -14.08 -0.22 12.33
C SER A 140 -13.87 1.12 11.61
N ALA A 141 -13.06 1.14 10.55
CA ALA A 141 -12.71 2.35 9.84
C ALA A 141 -13.67 2.72 8.70
N TRP A 142 -14.50 1.79 8.22
CA TRP A 142 -15.26 2.01 6.99
C TRP A 142 -16.35 3.09 7.14
N PRO A 143 -16.46 4.06 6.21
CA PRO A 143 -17.49 5.09 6.29
C PRO A 143 -18.92 4.53 6.22
N GLU A 144 -19.80 4.97 7.13
CA GLU A 144 -21.20 4.54 7.20
C GLU A 144 -21.99 4.81 5.91
N ASN A 145 -21.67 5.92 5.22
CA ASN A 145 -22.31 6.31 3.96
C ASN A 145 -22.02 5.33 2.79
N ASP A 146 -21.04 4.45 2.95
CA ASP A 146 -20.66 3.45 1.95
C ASP A 146 -21.07 2.02 2.33
N VAL A 147 -21.90 1.86 3.37
CA VAL A 147 -22.48 0.57 3.74
C VAL A 147 -23.32 0.03 2.59
N GLY A 148 -23.14 -1.26 2.27
CA GLY A 148 -23.82 -1.94 1.16
C GLY A 148 -23.05 -1.91 -0.17
N LYS A 149 -21.94 -1.17 -0.27
CA LYS A 149 -21.03 -1.28 -1.41
C LYS A 149 -20.03 -2.42 -1.20
N THR A 150 -19.74 -3.16 -2.27
CA THR A 150 -18.68 -4.18 -2.24
C THR A 150 -17.31 -3.50 -2.09
N ILE A 151 -16.53 -3.99 -1.13
CA ILE A 151 -15.16 -3.59 -0.84
C ILE A 151 -14.22 -4.64 -1.44
N PHE A 152 -13.23 -4.18 -2.21
CA PHE A 152 -12.21 -5.05 -2.78
C PHE A 152 -10.90 -4.87 -2.04
N ILE A 153 -10.33 -5.94 -1.49
CA ILE A 153 -8.96 -5.95 -1.00
C ILE A 153 -8.06 -6.38 -2.14
N GLN A 154 -7.18 -5.50 -2.60
CA GLN A 154 -6.18 -5.76 -3.62
C GLN A 154 -4.84 -6.13 -2.99
N GLN A 155 -4.29 -7.26 -3.44
CA GLN A 155 -2.98 -7.76 -3.06
C GLN A 155 -2.22 -8.30 -4.29
N ASP A 156 -0.92 -8.56 -4.13
CA ASP A 156 -0.11 -9.23 -5.15
C ASP A 156 -0.28 -10.77 -5.15
N ASN A 157 0.48 -11.46 -5.99
CA ASN A 157 0.46 -12.92 -6.12
C ASN A 157 1.57 -13.63 -5.31
N ALA A 158 2.11 -12.99 -4.27
CA ALA A 158 3.17 -13.56 -3.46
C ALA A 158 2.72 -14.88 -2.81
N LYS A 159 3.67 -15.82 -2.65
CA LYS A 159 3.37 -17.15 -2.08
C LYS A 159 2.66 -17.08 -0.71
N PRO A 160 3.00 -16.14 0.20
CA PRO A 160 2.29 -16.00 1.47
C PRO A 160 0.86 -15.50 1.36
N HIS A 161 0.43 -14.91 0.24
CA HIS A 161 -0.94 -14.42 0.13
C HIS A 161 -1.96 -15.55 0.09
N ILE A 162 -3.13 -15.27 0.65
CA ILE A 162 -4.30 -16.16 0.58
C ILE A 162 -4.97 -15.98 -0.78
N LEU A 163 -5.61 -17.02 -1.28
CA LEU A 163 -6.33 -16.94 -2.55
C LEU A 163 -7.72 -16.31 -2.32
N PRO A 164 -8.33 -15.67 -3.34
CA PRO A 164 -9.67 -15.08 -3.22
C PRO A 164 -10.76 -16.04 -2.73
N ASN A 165 -10.59 -17.34 -3.00
CA ASN A 165 -11.50 -18.40 -2.60
C ASN A 165 -11.06 -19.13 -1.32
N ASP A 166 -10.16 -18.56 -0.50
CA ASP A 166 -9.72 -19.18 0.76
C ASP A 166 -10.93 -19.38 1.70
N PRO A 167 -11.33 -20.63 2.01
CA PRO A 167 -12.59 -20.89 2.72
C PRO A 167 -12.65 -20.27 4.11
N LYS A 168 -11.50 -20.15 4.79
CA LYS A 168 -11.43 -19.56 6.13
C LYS A 168 -11.63 -18.06 6.09
N ASN A 169 -11.04 -17.39 5.09
CA ASN A 169 -11.28 -15.96 4.88
C ASN A 169 -12.74 -15.69 4.50
N LEU A 170 -13.33 -16.50 3.61
CA LEU A 170 -14.73 -16.37 3.24
C LEU A 170 -15.66 -16.53 4.46
N ALA A 171 -15.46 -17.56 5.28
CA ALA A 171 -16.23 -17.77 6.50
C ALA A 171 -16.07 -16.60 7.51
N ALA A 172 -14.88 -16.01 7.59
CA ALA A 172 -14.67 -14.84 8.44
C ALA A 172 -15.42 -13.61 7.89
N VAL A 173 -15.41 -13.38 6.57
CA VAL A 173 -16.16 -12.27 5.95
C VAL A 173 -17.67 -12.43 6.14
N GLU A 174 -18.21 -13.65 6.13
CA GLU A 174 -19.64 -13.89 6.39
C GLU A 174 -20.09 -13.44 7.80
N SER A 175 -19.18 -13.37 8.77
CA SER A 175 -19.46 -12.85 10.11
C SER A 175 -19.46 -11.31 10.19
N ILE A 176 -19.09 -10.63 9.11
CA ILE A 176 -18.93 -9.18 9.03
C ILE A 176 -20.09 -8.58 8.24
N VAL A 177 -20.50 -7.36 8.62
CA VAL A 177 -21.63 -6.66 7.98
C VAL A 177 -21.30 -6.16 6.57
N LEU A 178 -20.02 -6.10 6.20
CA LEU A 178 -19.51 -5.56 4.94
C LEU A 178 -19.31 -6.67 3.89
N ASP A 179 -19.67 -6.40 2.64
CA ASP A 179 -19.34 -7.28 1.50
C ASP A 179 -17.87 -7.05 1.10
N ILE A 180 -16.97 -7.89 1.61
CA ILE A 180 -15.53 -7.80 1.36
C ILE A 180 -15.09 -8.92 0.43
N ARG A 181 -14.40 -8.57 -0.66
CA ARG A 181 -13.88 -9.52 -1.64
C ARG A 181 -12.39 -9.29 -1.86
N LEU A 182 -11.65 -10.37 -2.04
CA LEU A 182 -10.23 -10.29 -2.33
C LEU A 182 -10.01 -10.35 -3.85
N ILE A 183 -9.17 -9.47 -4.36
CA ILE A 183 -8.73 -9.44 -5.76
C ILE A 183 -7.21 -9.48 -5.82
N GLN A 184 -6.70 -10.03 -6.91
CA GLN A 184 -5.27 -10.12 -7.15
C GLN A 184 -4.90 -9.27 -8.35
N GLN A 185 -3.88 -8.44 -8.18
CA GLN A 185 -3.33 -7.70 -9.31
C GLN A 185 -2.54 -8.63 -10.24
N PRO A 186 -2.32 -8.24 -11.51
CA PRO A 186 -1.54 -9.03 -12.45
C PRO A 186 -0.10 -9.27 -11.95
N ALA A 187 0.51 -10.40 -12.32
CA ALA A 187 1.89 -10.72 -11.93
C ALA A 187 2.89 -9.63 -12.37
N ASN A 188 3.95 -9.42 -11.59
CA ASN A 188 5.02 -8.45 -11.84
C ASN A 188 4.53 -7.02 -12.09
N SER A 189 3.52 -6.57 -11.32
CA SER A 189 2.84 -5.29 -11.52
C SER A 189 2.88 -4.38 -10.29
N LEU A 190 4.08 -4.11 -9.78
CA LEU A 190 4.28 -3.20 -8.64
C LEU A 190 3.75 -1.78 -8.95
N ASP A 191 3.77 -1.38 -10.22
CA ASP A 191 3.20 -0.12 -10.72
C ASP A 191 1.67 -0.06 -10.67
N LEU A 192 1.00 -1.18 -10.33
CA LEU A 192 -0.45 -1.28 -10.18
C LEU A 192 -0.89 -1.39 -8.71
N ASN A 193 0.02 -1.24 -7.74
CA ASN A 193 -0.28 -1.12 -6.31
C ASN A 193 0.14 0.26 -5.79
N GLY A 194 -0.78 1.04 -5.19
CA GLY A 194 -0.43 2.33 -4.60
C GLY A 194 0.64 2.24 -3.50
N LEU A 195 0.70 1.11 -2.78
CA LEU A 195 1.69 0.90 -1.73
C LEU A 195 3.12 0.88 -2.28
N ASP A 196 3.40 -0.02 -3.23
CA ASP A 196 4.69 -0.13 -3.91
C ASP A 196 5.03 1.09 -4.76
N LEU A 197 4.04 1.62 -5.48
CA LEU A 197 4.24 2.70 -6.45
C LEU A 197 4.80 3.97 -5.81
N GLY A 198 4.38 4.30 -4.59
CA GLY A 198 4.81 5.55 -3.97
C GLY A 198 4.70 5.62 -2.45
N PHE A 199 3.65 5.03 -1.85
CA PHE A 199 3.40 5.20 -0.42
C PHE A 199 4.58 4.69 0.42
N PHE A 200 5.06 3.49 0.12
CA PHE A 200 6.15 2.88 0.87
C PHE A 200 7.47 3.63 0.76
N SER A 201 7.79 4.15 -0.41
CA SER A 201 9.00 4.96 -0.60
C SER A 201 8.92 6.25 0.22
N SER A 202 7.74 6.88 0.24
CA SER A 202 7.50 8.10 1.03
C SER A 202 7.53 7.83 2.53
N LEU A 203 6.75 6.87 3.04
CA LEU A 203 6.74 6.52 4.46
C LEU A 203 8.13 6.06 4.95
N GLN A 204 8.84 5.29 4.12
CA GLN A 204 10.19 4.89 4.44
C GLN A 204 11.13 6.09 4.62
N SER A 205 11.05 7.11 3.75
CA SER A 205 11.87 8.32 3.89
C SER A 205 11.65 9.07 5.21
N LEU A 206 10.40 9.11 5.68
CA LEU A 206 10.04 9.71 6.97
C LEU A 206 10.59 8.88 8.15
N THR A 207 10.32 7.58 8.15
CA THR A 207 10.78 6.66 9.22
C THR A 207 12.31 6.58 9.30
N ASP A 208 13.04 6.81 8.20
CA ASP A 208 14.49 6.84 8.24
C ASP A 208 15.06 8.05 9.01
N CYS A 209 14.26 9.11 9.23
CA CYS A 209 14.64 10.26 10.07
C CYS A 209 14.51 9.98 11.58
N VAL A 210 13.79 8.91 11.98
CA VAL A 210 13.54 8.57 13.39
C VAL A 210 14.79 8.01 14.09
N SER A 211 15.74 7.45 13.34
CA SER A 211 17.00 6.86 13.87
C SER A 211 16.79 5.92 15.07
N PRO A 212 15.95 4.85 14.94
CA PRO A 212 15.58 3.99 16.06
C PRO A 212 16.79 3.28 16.66
N ARG A 213 16.82 3.13 17.99
CA ARG A 213 17.91 2.46 18.74
C ARG A 213 17.50 1.07 19.24
N THR A 214 16.20 0.83 19.40
CA THR A 214 15.62 -0.46 19.75
C THR A 214 14.62 -0.97 18.70
N PHE A 215 14.25 -2.25 18.81
CA PHE A 215 13.21 -2.84 17.97
C PHE A 215 11.83 -2.22 18.24
N GLN A 216 11.58 -1.82 19.49
CA GLN A 216 10.35 -1.12 19.88
C GLN A 216 10.32 0.30 19.32
N ASP A 217 11.44 1.03 19.37
CA ASP A 217 11.56 2.36 18.75
C ASP A 217 11.26 2.31 17.25
N LEU A 218 11.74 1.27 16.57
CA LEU A 218 11.45 1.07 15.15
C LEU A 218 9.96 0.86 14.91
N ILE A 219 9.31 0.04 15.74
CA ILE A 219 7.87 -0.22 15.60
C ILE A 219 7.06 1.05 15.86
N GLN A 220 7.35 1.71 16.98
CA GLN A 220 6.68 2.95 17.36
C GLN A 220 6.89 4.05 16.33
N GLY A 221 8.12 4.24 15.85
CA GLY A 221 8.41 5.23 14.80
C GLY A 221 7.64 4.98 13.50
N VAL A 222 7.51 3.72 13.07
CA VAL A 222 6.71 3.39 11.88
C VAL A 222 5.22 3.66 12.11
N LEU A 223 4.70 3.32 13.30
CA LEU A 223 3.30 3.59 13.66
C LEU A 223 3.00 5.09 13.72
N GLU A 224 3.88 5.87 14.35
CA GLU A 224 3.74 7.33 14.47
C GLU A 224 3.84 8.02 13.11
N GLU A 225 4.79 7.63 12.26
CA GLU A 225 4.91 8.21 10.91
C GLU A 225 3.73 7.84 10.02
N PHE A 226 3.16 6.64 10.18
CA PHE A 226 1.93 6.26 9.48
C PHE A 226 0.74 7.09 9.95
N GLU A 227 0.57 7.24 11.26
CA GLU A 227 -0.51 8.03 11.85
C GLU A 227 -0.41 9.51 11.46
N ASN A 228 0.80 10.07 11.42
CA ASN A 228 1.03 11.47 11.04
C ASN A 228 1.15 11.66 9.52
N TYR A 229 1.10 10.59 8.72
CA TYR A 229 1.26 10.69 7.27
C TYR A 229 0.18 11.59 6.65
N GLU A 230 0.62 12.57 5.85
CA GLU A 230 -0.26 13.56 5.23
C GLU A 230 -1.23 12.90 4.24
N VAL A 231 -2.53 13.12 4.46
CA VAL A 231 -3.62 12.53 3.66
C VAL A 231 -3.53 12.96 2.18
N TYR A 232 -3.16 14.22 1.92
CA TYR A 232 -2.99 14.71 0.55
C TYR A 232 -1.85 14.00 -0.19
N LYS A 233 -0.74 13.67 0.49
CA LYS A 233 0.34 12.85 -0.11
C LYS A 233 -0.17 11.47 -0.49
N LEU A 234 -1.01 10.85 0.35
CA LEU A 234 -1.64 9.56 0.04
C LEU A 234 -2.55 9.66 -1.20
N ASN A 235 -3.37 10.71 -1.28
CA ASN A 235 -4.22 10.96 -2.46
C ASN A 235 -3.41 11.04 -3.76
N ARG A 236 -2.30 11.79 -3.73
CA ARG A 236 -1.42 11.97 -4.88
C ARG A 236 -0.82 10.64 -5.36
N VAL A 237 -0.63 9.65 -4.49
CA VAL A 237 -0.19 8.30 -4.86
C VAL A 237 -1.27 7.60 -5.70
N PHE A 238 -2.54 7.66 -5.31
CA PHE A 238 -3.64 7.06 -6.08
C PHE A 238 -3.86 7.73 -7.45
N LEU A 239 -3.68 9.04 -7.55
CA LEU A 239 -3.69 9.71 -8.85
C LEU A 239 -2.48 9.31 -9.71
N SER A 240 -1.33 9.05 -9.09
CA SER A 240 -0.17 8.49 -9.80
C SER A 240 -0.46 7.08 -10.31
N LEU A 241 -1.15 6.26 -9.51
CA LEU A 241 -1.57 4.92 -9.88
C LEU A 241 -2.45 4.93 -11.12
N GLN A 242 -3.47 5.81 -11.16
CA GLN A 242 -4.31 5.97 -12.35
C GLN A 242 -3.51 6.46 -13.57
N ALA A 243 -2.53 7.34 -13.37
CA ALA A 243 -1.65 7.77 -14.46
C ALA A 243 -0.78 6.62 -14.99
N CYS A 244 -0.24 5.76 -14.12
CA CYS A 244 0.46 4.55 -14.52
C CYS A 244 -0.46 3.57 -15.26
N MET A 245 -1.73 3.44 -14.85
CA MET A 245 -2.72 2.64 -15.59
C MET A 245 -2.95 3.16 -17.01
N ILE A 246 -2.98 4.49 -17.23
CA ILE A 246 -3.04 5.06 -18.58
C ILE A 246 -1.80 4.68 -19.39
N GLU A 247 -0.61 4.79 -18.81
CA GLU A 247 0.63 4.40 -19.51
C GLU A 247 0.70 2.91 -19.81
N ASN A 248 0.17 2.07 -18.92
CA ASN A 248 0.02 0.64 -19.13
C ASN A 248 -0.82 0.36 -20.39
N LEU A 249 -1.94 1.08 -20.55
CA LEU A 249 -2.79 0.97 -21.74
C LEU A 249 -2.08 1.49 -22.99
N ASN A 250 -1.36 2.63 -22.92
CA ASN A 250 -0.54 3.17 -24.01
C ASN A 250 0.51 2.19 -24.51
N HIS A 251 1.13 1.45 -23.60
CA HIS A 251 2.22 0.52 -23.91
C HIS A 251 1.75 -0.93 -24.05
N ALA A 252 0.47 -1.15 -24.35
CA ALA A 252 -0.13 -2.47 -24.56
C ALA A 252 0.20 -3.49 -23.44
N GLY A 253 0.15 -3.04 -22.18
CA GLY A 253 0.45 -3.85 -21.01
C GLY A 253 1.92 -3.90 -20.61
N GLY A 254 2.80 -3.18 -21.32
CA GLY A 254 4.20 -3.02 -20.98
C GLY A 254 4.44 -2.21 -19.70
N ASN A 255 5.69 -2.19 -19.24
CA ASN A 255 6.15 -1.41 -18.08
C ASN A 255 7.38 -0.54 -18.41
N GLY A 256 7.68 -0.36 -19.70
CA GLY A 256 8.84 0.41 -20.19
C GLY A 256 8.64 1.93 -20.17
N TYR A 257 7.77 2.44 -19.30
CA TYR A 257 7.44 3.85 -19.20
C TYR A 257 7.98 4.45 -17.90
N LYS A 258 8.17 5.77 -17.88
CA LYS A 258 8.50 6.50 -16.65
C LYS A 258 7.21 6.86 -15.92
N ILE A 259 7.24 6.90 -14.58
CA ILE A 259 6.08 7.32 -13.78
C ILE A 259 5.66 8.73 -14.24
N PRO A 260 4.40 8.92 -14.67
CA PRO A 260 3.96 10.22 -15.19
C PRO A 260 3.94 11.32 -14.12
N HIS A 261 4.52 12.47 -14.46
CA HIS A 261 4.47 13.67 -13.64
C HIS A 261 3.30 14.55 -14.06
N VAL A 262 2.19 14.47 -13.34
CA VAL A 262 0.95 15.24 -13.65
C VAL A 262 0.78 16.51 -12.80
N ASN A 263 1.88 17.09 -12.29
CA ASN A 263 1.89 18.35 -11.51
C ASN A 263 0.85 18.43 -10.38
N LYS A 264 0.63 17.31 -9.68
CA LYS A 264 -0.44 17.14 -8.68
C LYS A 264 -0.40 18.22 -7.58
N GLU A 265 0.80 18.58 -7.11
CA GLU A 265 1.01 19.64 -6.12
C GLU A 265 0.46 20.99 -6.57
N ARG A 266 0.75 21.37 -7.82
CA ARG A 266 0.27 22.62 -8.40
C ARG A 266 -1.25 22.57 -8.59
N LEU A 267 -1.80 21.45 -9.04
CA LEU A 267 -3.25 21.32 -9.23
C LEU A 267 -3.99 21.41 -7.89
N GLU A 268 -3.41 20.83 -6.84
CA GLU A 268 -3.96 20.87 -5.48
C GLU A 268 -3.90 22.27 -4.87
N SER A 269 -2.78 22.99 -5.03
CA SER A 269 -2.67 24.38 -4.56
C SER A 269 -3.62 25.35 -5.26
N LEU A 270 -4.04 25.01 -6.49
CA LEU A 270 -5.04 25.73 -7.26
C LEU A 270 -6.49 25.27 -6.97
N GLY A 271 -6.69 24.24 -6.13
CA GLY A 271 -8.01 23.69 -5.82
C GLY A 271 -8.70 22.97 -6.99
N VAL A 272 -7.93 22.55 -8.00
CA VAL A 272 -8.44 21.93 -9.25
C VAL A 272 -7.90 20.52 -9.47
N LEU A 273 -7.31 19.90 -8.44
CA LEU A 273 -6.85 18.52 -8.51
C LEU A 273 -8.08 17.60 -8.71
N PRO A 274 -8.15 16.82 -9.81
CA PRO A 274 -9.28 15.94 -10.03
C PRO A 274 -9.29 14.79 -9.02
N LEU A 275 -10.48 14.36 -8.60
CA LEU A 275 -10.66 13.18 -7.74
C LEU A 275 -10.25 11.87 -8.44
N ARG A 276 -10.42 11.84 -9.77
CA ARG A 276 -10.10 10.72 -10.65
C ARG A 276 -9.68 11.23 -12.02
N LEU A 277 -8.73 10.54 -12.65
CA LEU A 277 -8.23 10.90 -13.98
C LEU A 277 -9.18 10.40 -15.08
N ALA A 278 -9.17 11.14 -16.19
CA ALA A 278 -9.76 10.68 -17.44
C ALA A 278 -8.71 9.90 -18.24
N CYS A 279 -9.11 8.76 -18.80
CA CYS A 279 -8.32 8.06 -19.79
C CYS A 279 -8.60 8.68 -21.17
N PRO A 280 -7.59 9.12 -21.92
CA PRO A 280 -7.84 9.69 -23.24
C PRO A 280 -8.50 8.67 -24.17
N GLN A 281 -9.49 9.10 -24.94
CA GLN A 281 -10.33 8.21 -25.77
C GLN A 281 -9.49 7.37 -26.76
N GLU A 282 -8.43 7.97 -27.32
CA GLU A 282 -7.51 7.27 -28.23
C GLU A 282 -6.76 6.15 -27.52
N VAL A 283 -6.31 6.38 -26.28
CA VAL A 283 -5.62 5.37 -25.46
C VAL A 283 -6.55 4.20 -25.17
N TYR A 284 -7.78 4.49 -24.79
CA TYR A 284 -8.82 3.48 -24.57
C TYR A 284 -9.09 2.67 -25.85
N ALA A 285 -9.35 3.33 -26.97
CA ALA A 285 -9.65 2.67 -28.24
C ALA A 285 -8.48 1.78 -28.72
N ASN A 286 -7.25 2.28 -28.63
CA ASN A 286 -6.05 1.52 -28.97
C ASN A 286 -5.87 0.32 -28.05
N ALA A 287 -6.14 0.46 -26.75
CA ALA A 287 -6.04 -0.64 -25.80
C ALA A 287 -7.05 -1.76 -26.10
N ILE A 288 -8.30 -1.42 -26.43
CA ILE A 288 -9.32 -2.39 -26.84
C ILE A 288 -8.91 -3.12 -28.12
N HIS A 289 -8.43 -2.37 -29.13
CA HIS A 289 -7.96 -2.96 -30.39
C HIS A 289 -6.78 -3.92 -30.16
N ASN A 290 -5.78 -3.50 -29.40
CA ASN A 290 -4.64 -4.34 -29.05
C ASN A 290 -5.03 -5.61 -28.29
N LEU A 291 -6.02 -5.52 -27.39
CA LEU A 291 -6.54 -6.70 -26.68
C LEU A 291 -7.22 -7.70 -27.62
N GLN A 292 -8.00 -7.22 -28.59
CA GLN A 292 -8.62 -8.07 -29.61
C GLN A 292 -7.56 -8.80 -30.44
N LEU A 293 -6.49 -8.10 -30.84
CA LEU A 293 -5.36 -8.71 -31.55
C LEU A 293 -4.62 -9.77 -30.72
N MET A 294 -4.58 -9.65 -29.40
CA MET A 294 -4.01 -10.65 -28.48
C MET A 294 -4.98 -11.79 -28.13
N GLU A 295 -6.21 -11.76 -28.64
CA GLU A 295 -7.23 -12.80 -28.49
C GLU A 295 -7.40 -13.65 -29.76
N CYS A 296 -6.94 -13.15 -30.90
CA CYS A 296 -6.77 -13.92 -32.14
C CYS A 296 -5.50 -14.79 -32.08
#